data_AF-F3FYM8-F1
#
_entry.id   AF-F3FYM8-F1
#
_cell.length_a   1.000
_cell.length_b   1.000
_cell.length_c   1.000
_cell.angle_alpha   90.00
_cell.angle_beta   90.00
_cell.angle_gamma   90.00
#
_symmetry.space_group_name_H-M   'P 1'
#
loop_
_entity.id
_entity.type
_entity.pdbx_description
1 polymer ?
#
loop_
_entity_poly.entity_id
_entity_poly.type
_entity_poly.pdbx_seq_one_letter_code
_entity_poly.pdbx_strand_id
1 'polypeptide(L)' 'QTCVCANRILVQNGIYDRFAARLVEEVSKLKVGNGLEEGVTIGPLINPAA' A
#
# COMPACT_ATOMS: atom_id res chain seq x y z
N GLN A 1 0.97 6.36 -8.00
CA GLN A 1 2.25 7.07 -7.81
C GLN A 1 1.97 8.55 -7.85
N THR A 2 1.83 9.20 -6.69
CA THR A 2 1.53 10.63 -6.61
C THR A 2 2.55 11.32 -5.72
N CYS A 3 2.75 12.63 -5.91
CA CYS A 3 3.71 13.41 -5.14
C CYS A 3 3.37 13.54 -3.65
N VAL A 4 2.17 13.14 -3.24
CA VAL A 4 1.64 13.28 -1.88
C VAL A 4 1.45 11.93 -1.17
N CYS A 5 2.00 10.84 -1.71
CA CYS A 5 1.95 9.54 -1.06
C CYS A 5 2.61 9.59 0.34
N ALA A 6 2.00 8.92 1.31
CA ALA A 6 2.57 8.80 2.64
C ALA A 6 3.84 7.92 2.60
N ASN A 7 4.98 8.50 2.97
CA ASN A 7 6.26 7.79 3.08
C ASN A 7 6.62 7.42 4.53
N ARG A 8 5.88 7.96 5.51
CA ARG A 8 6.09 7.70 6.93
C ARG A 8 4.76 7.76 7.68
N ILE A 9 4.54 6.78 8.55
CA ILE A 9 3.39 6.71 9.45
C ILE A 9 3.94 6.71 10.87
N LEU A 10 3.53 7.70 11.68
CA LEU A 10 3.88 7.75 13.10
C LEU A 10 2.78 7.06 13.89
N VAL A 11 3.15 6.05 14.68
CA VAL A 11 2.20 5.21 15.43
C VAL A 11 2.53 5.32 16.90
N GLN A 12 1.49 5.50 17.72
CA GLN A 12 1.65 5.54 19.17
C GLN A 12 2.12 4.18 19.70
N ASN A 13 3.12 4.19 20.59
CA ASN A 13 3.77 2.98 21.10
C ASN A 13 2.78 1.92 21.62
N GLY A 14 1.73 2.34 22.37
CA GLY A 14 0.76 1.43 22.97
C GLY A 14 -0.12 0.64 21.98
N ILE A 15 -0.11 0.99 20.70
CA ILE A 15 -0.89 0.28 19.66
C ILE A 15 -0.04 -0.22 18.50
N TYR A 16 1.29 -0.09 18.57
CA TYR A 16 2.18 -0.32 17.42
C TYR A 16 1.97 -1.72 16.82
N ASP A 17 2.07 -2.77 17.62
CA ASP A 17 2.00 -4.16 17.11
C ASP A 17 0.63 -4.45 16.48
N ARG A 18 -0.46 -4.00 17.12
CA ARG A 18 -1.82 -4.16 16.60
C ARG A 18 -2.01 -3.40 15.29
N PHE A 19 -1.50 -2.17 15.21
CA PHE A 19 -1.58 -1.36 14.00
C PHE A 19 -0.79 -2.00 12.86
N ALA A 20 0.46 -2.41 13.11
CA ALA A 20 1.33 -3.04 12.12
C ALA A 20 0.71 -4.33 11.58
N ALA A 21 0.21 -5.20 12.46
CA ALA A 21 -0.46 -6.43 12.05
C ALA A 21 -1.67 -6.18 11.15
N ARG A 22 -2.51 -5.20 11.51
CA ARG A 22 -3.69 -4.84 10.71
C ARG A 22 -3.31 -4.16 9.39
N LEU A 23 -2.28 -3.33 9.38
CA LEU A 23 -1.78 -2.72 8.15
C LEU A 23 -1.32 -3.80 7.16
N VAL A 24 -0.57 -4.80 7.62
CA VAL A 24 -0.15 -5.94 6.77
C VAL A 24 -1.36 -6.69 6.23
N GLU A 25 -2.34 -7.01 7.09
CA GLU A 25 -3.56 -7.70 6.67
C GLU A 25 -4.30 -6.94 5.57
N GLU A 26 -4.53 -5.63 5.73
CA GLU A 26 -5.25 -4.83 4.74
C GLU A 26 -4.44 -4.63 3.45
N VAL A 27 -3.13 -4.38 3.56
CA VAL A 27 -2.26 -4.24 2.38
C VAL A 27 -2.20 -5.55 1.58
N SER A 28 -2.24 -6.71 2.24
CA SER A 28 -2.24 -8.01 1.56
C SER A 28 -3.49 -8.29 0.72
N LYS A 29 -4.59 -7.57 0.97
CA LYS A 29 -5.83 -7.67 0.20
C LYS A 29 -5.78 -6.87 -1.10
N LEU A 30 -4.79 -5.99 -1.28
CA LEU A 30 -4.64 -5.19 -2.49
C LEU A 30 -4.24 -6.07 -3.67
N LYS A 31 -5.01 -6.01 -4.76
CA LYS A 31 -4.72 -6.73 -6.01
C LYS A 31 -3.78 -5.90 -6.87
N VAL A 32 -2.56 -6.41 -7.09
CA VAL A 32 -1.58 -5.83 -8.02
C VAL A 32 -1.75 -6.47 -9.39
N GLY A 33 -1.81 -5.67 -10.46
CA GLY A 33 -2.03 -6.22 -11.81
C GLY A 33 -2.13 -5.15 -12.90
N ASN A 34 -2.70 -5.55 -14.04
CA ASN A 34 -2.99 -4.61 -15.12
C ASN A 34 -4.06 -3.60 -14.68
N GLY A 35 -3.76 -2.30 -14.74
CA GLY A 35 -4.64 -1.24 -14.25
C GLY A 35 -5.96 -1.08 -15.01
N LEU A 36 -6.16 -1.78 -16.13
CA LEU A 36 -7.42 -1.82 -16.88
C LEU A 36 -8.32 -2.99 -16.50
N GLU A 37 -7.81 -3.96 -15.72
CA GLU A 37 -8.60 -5.11 -15.27
C GLU A 37 -9.47 -4.77 -14.06
N GLU A 38 -10.70 -5.27 -14.06
CA GLU A 38 -11.63 -5.07 -12.95
C GLU A 38 -11.08 -5.68 -11.64
N GLY A 39 -11.23 -4.91 -10.56
CA GLY A 39 -10.78 -5.29 -9.22
C GLY A 39 -9.27 -5.15 -8.97
N VAL A 40 -8.45 -4.74 -9.95
CA VAL A 40 -7.05 -4.36 -9.69
C VAL A 40 -7.02 -3.03 -8.95
N THR A 41 -6.37 -2.99 -7.79
CA THR A 41 -6.27 -1.80 -6.94
C THR A 41 -4.93 -1.09 -7.10
N ILE A 42 -3.87 -1.81 -7.50
CA ILE A 42 -2.53 -1.27 -7.72
C ILE A 42 -2.06 -1.67 -9.12
N GLY A 43 -1.89 -0.66 -9.99
CA GLY A 43 -1.32 -0.83 -11.32
C GLY A 43 0.22 -0.89 -11.32
N PRO A 44 0.84 -1.09 -12.49
CA PRO A 44 2.29 -1.10 -12.60
C PRO A 44 2.90 0.28 -12.32
N LEU A 45 4.19 0.30 -12.00
CA LEU A 45 4.97 1.54 -12.02
C LEU A 45 5.13 2.04 -13.46
N ILE A 46 5.39 3.34 -13.61
CA ILE A 46 5.57 3.97 -14.93
C ILE A 46 6.71 3.36 -15.77
N ASN A 47 7.81 2.92 -15.15
CA ASN A 47 8.95 2.31 -15.82
C ASN A 47 9.77 1.43 -14.85
N PRO A 48 10.75 0.63 -15.34
CA PRO A 48 11.55 -0.28 -14.50
C PRO A 48 12.58 0.39 -13.58
N ALA A 49 13.00 1.62 -13.88
CA ALA A 49 13.99 2.35 -13.10
C ALA A 49 13.35 3.18 -11.96
N ALA A 50 12.02 3.17 -11.89
CA ALA A 50 11.22 3.85 -10.88
C ALA A 50 11.04 2.99 -9.62
#